data_AF-A0A7U9SX46-F1
#
_entry.id   AF-A0A7U9SX46-F1
#
_cell.length_a   1.000
_cell.length_b   1.000
_cell.length_c   1.000
_cell.angle_alpha   90.00
_cell.angle_beta   90.00
_cell.angle_gamma   90.00
#
_symmetry.space_group_name_H-M   'P 1'
#
loop_
_entity.id
_entity.type
_entity.pdbx_description
1 polymer ?
#
loop_
_entity_poly.entity_id
_entity_poly.type
_entity_poly.pdbx_seq_one_letter_code
_entity_poly.pdbx_strand_id
1 'polypeptide(L)' 'MALEKRSVIETHVNGCPVTLHFVSESVESVLEDVKAILSNAYDERVQKEIMELISRVSV' A
#
# COMPACT_ATOMS: atom_id res chain seq x y z
N MET A 1 -15.69 -27.92 16.34
CA MET A 1 -14.52 -27.26 15.72
C MET A 1 -15.06 -26.14 14.85
N ALA A 2 -14.88 -24.89 15.28
CA ALA A 2 -15.42 -23.73 14.56
C ALA A 2 -14.52 -23.44 13.34
N LEU A 3 -15.14 -23.39 12.16
CA LEU A 3 -14.49 -23.03 10.91
C LEU A 3 -14.21 -21.52 10.97
N GLU A 4 -12.98 -21.12 11.26
CA GLU A 4 -12.58 -19.71 11.16
C GLU A 4 -12.83 -19.26 9.72
N LYS A 5 -13.84 -18.40 9.53
CA LYS A 5 -14.10 -17.72 8.26
C LYS A 5 -12.88 -16.86 7.94
N ARG A 6 -11.91 -17.41 7.20
CA ARG A 6 -10.88 -16.61 6.55
C ARG A 6 -11.61 -15.61 5.65
N SER A 7 -11.55 -14.32 5.99
CA SER A 7 -12.06 -13.28 5.10
C SER A 7 -11.21 -13.33 3.84
N VAL A 8 -11.79 -13.75 2.73
CA VAL A 8 -11.14 -13.68 1.42
C VAL A 8 -11.71 -12.46 0.72
N ILE A 9 -10.85 -11.60 0.19
CA ILE A 9 -11.27 -10.45 -0.62
C ILE A 9 -10.89 -10.74 -2.06
N GLU A 10 -11.90 -10.82 -2.92
CA GLU A 10 -11.72 -10.90 -4.37
C GLU A 10 -11.92 -9.50 -4.96
N THR A 11 -10.94 -9.03 -5.73
CA THR A 11 -10.96 -7.69 -6.31
C THR A 11 -10.22 -7.65 -7.65
N HIS A 12 -10.21 -6.50 -8.32
CA HIS A 12 -9.42 -6.27 -9.53
C HIS A 12 -8.46 -5.10 -9.29
N VAL A 13 -7.19 -5.29 -9.59
CA VAL A 13 -6.15 -4.24 -9.58
C VAL A 13 -5.65 -4.07 -10.99
N ASN A 14 -5.86 -2.89 -11.58
CA ASN A 14 -5.51 -2.59 -12.98
C ASN A 14 -6.06 -3.61 -14.00
N GLY A 15 -7.28 -4.11 -13.77
CA GLY A 15 -7.91 -5.12 -14.62
C GLY A 15 -7.42 -6.56 -14.39
N CYS A 16 -6.42 -6.76 -13.53
CA CYS A 16 -5.98 -8.09 -13.12
C CYS A 16 -6.82 -8.58 -11.93
N PRO A 17 -7.43 -9.77 -11.99
CA PRO A 17 -8.13 -10.35 -10.85
C PRO A 17 -7.13 -10.73 -9.75
N VAL A 18 -7.41 -10.28 -8.52
CA VAL A 18 -6.58 -10.50 -7.33
C VAL A 18 -7.44 -11.09 -6.22
N THR A 19 -6.93 -12.14 -5.58
CA THR A 19 -7.55 -12.75 -4.40
C THR A 19 -6.62 -12.57 -3.20
N LEU A 20 -7.12 -11.92 -2.15
CA LEU A 20 -6.39 -11.68 -0.91
C LEU A 20 -6.85 -12.67 0.16
N HIS A 21 -5.89 -13.41 0.72
CA HIS A 21 -6.11 -14.31 1.85
C HIS A 21 -5.48 -13.70 3.10
N PHE A 22 -6.29 -13.46 4.13
CA PHE A 22 -5.78 -12.98 5.40
C PHE A 22 -5.34 -14.17 6.25
N VAL A 23 -4.08 -14.15 6.67
CA VAL A 23 -3.52 -15.09 7.64
C VAL A 23 -3.97 -14.68 9.05
N SER A 24 -4.26 -15.68 9.90
CA SER A 24 -4.72 -15.44 11.27
C SER A 24 -3.61 -14.88 12.18
N GLU A 25 -2.34 -15.06 11.80
CA GLU A 25 -1.17 -14.60 12.55
C GLU A 25 -0.51 -13.41 11.83
N SER A 26 -0.17 -12.38 12.60
CA SER A 26 0.59 -11.24 12.08
C SER A 26 2.00 -11.67 11.72
N VAL A 27 2.33 -11.62 10.43
CA VAL A 27 3.71 -11.83 9.98
C VAL A 27 4.43 -10.48 10.03
N GLU A 28 5.36 -10.34 10.98
CA GLU A 28 6.07 -9.07 11.24
C GLU A 28 6.73 -8.49 9.99
N SER A 29 7.33 -9.34 9.14
CA SER A 29 7.95 -8.92 7.89
C SER A 29 6.96 -8.26 6.91
N VAL A 30 5.71 -8.74 6.85
CA VAL A 30 4.68 -8.16 5.98
C VAL A 30 4.30 -6.76 6.47
N LEU A 31 4.28 -6.54 7.79
CA LEU A 31 4.02 -5.21 8.35
C LEU A 31 5.15 -4.24 8.03
N GLU A 32 6.41 -4.69 8.08
CA GLU A 32 7.57 -3.89 7.68
C GLU A 32 7.52 -3.55 6.19
N ASP A 33 7.21 -4.52 5.33
CA ASP A 33 7.05 -4.31 3.88
C ASP A 33 5.97 -3.26 3.59
N VAL A 34 4.81 -3.37 4.24
CA VAL A 34 3.71 -2.40 4.08
C VAL A 34 4.14 -1.00 4.55
N LYS A 35 4.84 -0.90 5.68
CA LYS A 35 5.37 0.40 6.17
C LYS A 35 6.34 1.01 5.17
N ALA A 36 7.25 0.21 4.61
CA ALA A 36 8.22 0.67 3.62
C ALA A 36 7.53 1.19 2.34
N ILE A 37 6.54 0.46 1.83
CA ILE A 37 5.75 0.88 0.65
C ILE A 37 5.05 2.22 0.92
N LEU A 38 4.41 2.36 2.08
CA LEU A 38 3.69 3.59 2.44
C LEU A 38 4.62 4.79 2.63
N SER A 39 5.79 4.60 3.24
CA SER A 39 6.81 5.64 3.38
C SER A 39 7.33 6.10 2.03
N ASN A 40 7.67 5.17 1.12
CA ASN A 40 8.16 5.51 -0.22
C ASN A 40 7.10 6.29 -1.01
N ALA A 41 5.83 5.86 -0.98
CA ALA A 41 4.74 6.56 -1.66
C ALA A 41 4.52 7.99 -1.10
N TYR A 42 4.72 8.18 0.21
CA TYR A 42 4.67 9.50 0.84
C TYR A 42 5.82 10.38 0.35
N ASP A 43 7.06 9.87 0.33
CA ASP A 43 8.25 10.59 -0.09
C ASP A 43 8.14 11.04 -1.56
N GLU A 44 7.67 10.17 -2.46
CA GLU A 44 7.41 10.52 -3.86
C GLU A 44 6.41 11.68 -3.99
N ARG A 45 5.35 11.68 -3.19
CA ARG A 45 4.34 12.75 -3.20
C ARG A 45 4.94 14.06 -2.70
N VAL A 46 5.70 14.03 -1.60
CA VAL A 46 6.34 15.23 -1.03
C VAL A 46 7.35 15.81 -2.03
N GLN A 47 8.18 14.96 -2.64
CA GLN A 47 9.15 15.40 -3.64
C GLN A 47 8.45 16.08 -4.82
N LYS A 48 7.34 15.52 -5.30
CA LYS A 48 6.54 16.11 -6.37
C LYS A 48 6.00 17.49 -5.98
N GLU A 49 5.41 17.63 -4.79
CA GLU A 49 4.88 18.91 -4.30
C GLU A 49 5.99 19.97 -4.18
N ILE A 50 7.16 19.61 -3.65
CA ILE A 50 8.31 20.51 -3.56
C ILE A 50 8.77 20.95 -4.96
N MET A 51 8.87 20.03 -5.93
CA MET A 51 9.23 20.37 -7.30
C MET A 51 8.20 21.32 -7.95
N GLU A 52 6.91 21.10 -7.72
CA GLU A 52 5.86 22.00 -8.20
C GLU A 52 5.96 23.40 -7.56
N LEU A 53 6.26 23.49 -6.27
CA LEU A 53 6.48 24.77 -5.60
C LEU A 53 7.70 25.52 -6.14
N ILE A 54 8.83 24.84 -6.33
CA ILE A 54 10.04 25.42 -6.93
C ILE A 54 9.74 25.92 -8.35
N SER A 55 9.00 25.13 -9.15
CA SER A 55 8.59 25.52 -10.50
C SER A 55 7.72 26.78 -10.52
N ARG A 56 6.97 27.06 -9.45
CA ARG A 56 6.11 28.25 -9.35
C ARG A 56 6.87 29.49 -8.87
N VAL A 57 7.95 29.32 -8.12
CA VAL A 57 8.77 30.42 -7.56
C VAL A 57 9.89 30.85 -8.51
N SER A 58 10.27 30.01 -9.47
CA SER A 58 11.36 30.29 -10.43
C SER A 58 10.96 31.26 -11.58
N VAL A 59 10.06 32.20 -11.32
CA VAL A 59 9.67 33.29 -12.25
C VAL A 59 10.47 34.55 -11.93
#